data_AF-A0A3D3F132-F1
#
_entry.id   AF-A0A3D3F132-F1
#
_cell.length_a   1.000
_cell.length_b   1.000
_cell.length_c   1.000
_cell.angle_alpha   90.00
_cell.angle_beta   90.00
_cell.angle_gamma   90.00
#
_symmetry.space_group_name_H-M   'P 1'
#
loop_
_entity.id
_entity.type
_entity.pdbx_description
1 polymer ?
#
loop_
_entity_poly.entity_id
_entity_poly.type
_entity_poly.pdbx_seq_one_letter_code
_entity_poly.pdbx_strand_id
1 'polypeptide(L)' 'MPVNLPDSLPAIEMLKKEHIFVMNELRAATQDIRPLKIA' A
#
# COMPACT_ATOMS: atom_id res chain seq x y z
N MET A 1 1.28 5.94 -3.02
CA MET A 1 0.31 4.85 -2.75
C MET A 1 1.07 3.63 -2.27
N PRO A 2 0.48 2.79 -1.42
CA PRO A 2 1.07 1.51 -1.04
C PRO A 2 1.10 0.53 -2.22
N VAL A 3 1.96 -0.48 -2.16
CA VAL A 3 1.97 -1.59 -3.13
C VAL A 3 0.84 -2.56 -2.79
N ASN A 4 0.00 -2.88 -3.77
CA ASN A 4 -1.08 -3.85 -3.60
C ASN A 4 -0.52 -5.28 -3.76
N LEU A 5 -0.57 -6.10 -2.71
CA LEU A 5 -0.09 -7.49 -2.72
C LEU A 5 -1.09 -8.42 -2.02
N PRO A 6 -1.17 -9.70 -2.43
CA PRO A 6 -1.92 -10.71 -1.69
C PRO A 6 -1.35 -10.92 -0.29
N ASP A 7 -2.23 -11.07 0.72
CA ASP A 7 -1.83 -11.21 2.12
C ASP A 7 -0.94 -12.44 2.40
N SER A 8 -1.02 -13.46 1.55
CA SER A 8 -0.23 -14.69 1.66
C SER A 8 1.19 -14.57 1.09
N LEU A 9 1.62 -13.40 0.63
CA LEU A 9 2.91 -13.24 -0.02
C LEU A 9 4.04 -13.08 1.04
N PRO A 10 5.05 -13.98 1.06
CA PRO A 10 6.14 -13.92 2.04
C PRO A 10 6.97 -12.63 1.98
N ALA A 11 6.96 -11.95 0.83
CA ALA A 11 7.68 -10.71 0.61
C ALA A 11 7.17 -9.53 1.46
N ILE A 12 5.95 -9.61 2.02
CA ILE A 12 5.37 -8.57 2.87
C ILE A 12 6.30 -8.22 4.04
N GLU A 13 6.88 -9.22 4.69
CA GLU A 13 7.76 -9.00 5.85
C GLU A 13 9.12 -8.39 5.45
N MET A 14 9.61 -8.68 4.24
CA MET A 14 10.81 -8.05 3.71
C MET A 14 10.56 -6.58 3.35
N LEU A 15 9.45 -6.30 2.66
CA LEU A 15 9.07 -4.95 2.25
C LEU A 15 8.81 -4.03 3.46
N LYS A 16 8.17 -4.56 4.51
CA LYS A 16 7.98 -3.82 5.77
C LYS A 16 9.30 -3.41 6.43
N LYS A 17 10.33 -4.28 6.40
CA LYS A 17 11.67 -3.97 6.94
C LYS A 17 12.38 -2.87 6.16
N GLU A 18 12.09 -2.76 4.87
CA GLU A 18 12.62 -1.71 3.99
C GLU A 18 11.79 -0.42 4.02
N HIS A 19 10.83 -0.29 4.96
CA HIS A 19 9.90 0.84 5.05
C HIS A 19 9.00 1.01 3.80
N ILE A 20 8.77 -0.08 3.05
CA ILE A 20 7.85 -0.10 1.92
C ILE A 20 6.46 -0.46 2.45
N PHE A 21 5.50 0.43 2.19
CA PHE A 21 4.11 0.23 2.61
C PHE A 21 3.38 -0.71 1.64
N VAL A 22 2.81 -1.77 2.19
CA VAL A 22 2.00 -2.78 1.50
C VAL A 22 0.54 -2.66 1.93
N MET A 23 -0.38 -2.94 1.01
CA MET A 23 -1.81 -2.96 1.27
C MET A 23 -2.52 -4.12 0.58
N ASN A 24 -3.70 -4.46 1.08
CA ASN A 24 -4.57 -5.47 0.47
C ASN A 24 -5.47 -4.88 -0.62
N GLU A 25 -6.03 -5.75 -1.46
CA GLU A 25 -6.79 -5.38 -2.65
C GLU A 25 -8.07 -4.61 -2.32
N LEU A 26 -8.78 -5.03 -1.27
CA LEU A 26 -10.01 -4.38 -0.78
C LEU A 26 -9.75 -2.93 -0.36
N ARG A 27 -8.64 -2.65 0.33
CA ARG A 27 -8.28 -1.28 0.68
C ARG A 27 -7.77 -0.50 -0.52
N ALA A 28 -7.11 -1.14 -1.48
CA ALA A 28 -6.63 -0.47 -2.69
C ALA A 28 -7.80 0.05 -3.54
N ALA A 29 -8.87 -0.76 -3.67
CA ALA A 29 -10.05 -0.42 -4.46
C ALA A 29 -10.89 0.73 -3.88
N THR A 30 -10.78 1.00 -2.58
CA THR A 30 -11.60 1.98 -1.86
C THR A 30 -10.83 3.26 -1.52
N GLN A 31 -9.62 3.44 -2.07
CA GLN A 31 -8.83 4.64 -1.78
C GLN A 31 -9.44 5.87 -2.43
N ASP A 32 -9.76 6.86 -1.60
CA ASP A 32 -10.13 8.20 -2.03
C ASP A 32 -8.85 9.02 -2.29
N ILE A 33 -8.32 8.91 -3.51
CA ILE A 33 -7.15 9.66 -3.96
C ILE A 33 -7.61 11.03 -4.45
N ARG A 34 -7.15 12.08 -3.80
CA ARG A 34 -7.54 13.46 -4.08
C ARG A 34 -6.33 14.37 -4.33
N PRO A 35 -6.49 15.47 -5.10
CA PRO A 35 -5.42 16.41 -5.37
C PRO A 35 -4.82 17.00 -4.09
N LEU A 36 -3.51 17.20 -4.08
CA LEU A 36 -2.84 17.91 -3.00
C LEU A 36 -3.01 19.42 -3.19
N LYS A 37 -3.39 20.11 -2.12
CA LYS A 37 -3.33 21.56 -2.04
C LYS A 37 -2.06 21.95 -1.30
N ILE A 38 -1.08 22.47 -2.04
CA ILE A 38 0.20 22.95 -1.52
C ILE A 38 0.14 24.48 -1.47
N ALA A 39 0.66 25.08 -0.39
CA ALA A 39 0.71 26.51 -0.15
C ALA A 39 2.06 27.10 -0.54
#